data_AF-A0A1Q5JSS2-F1
#
_entry.id   AF-A0A1Q5JSS2-F1
#
_cell.length_a   1.000
_cell.length_b   1.000
_cell.length_c   1.000
_cell.angle_alpha   90.00
_cell.angle_beta   90.00
_cell.angle_gamma   90.00
#
_symmetry.space_group_name_H-M   'P 1'
#
loop_
_entity.id
_entity.type
_entity.pdbx_description
1 polymer ?
#
loop_
_entity_poly.entity_id
_entity_poly.type
_entity_poly.pdbx_seq_one_letter_code
_entity_poly.pdbx_strand_id
1 'polypeptide(L)'
;MTAQGESVGFLVLQEQDRSDHIPTDKELADAKKHTWMRIARFDYTPSNRLRFILRGGSPHRASEWADVADRPLEDQLAEIALEVDLRGKAAEHKRLADQQAREAQQRRWETAMEEARTAYTYAYRVKHLEEQADAWHQTKRLTEYVTAVRDHATSLPPGQERTEIEAWLAFTDARLQHLTESAAAPKLPTPPKPSADDLKPFLGHWSPYGPRAY
;
A
#
# COMPACT_ATOMS: atom_id res chain seq x y z
N MET A 1 7.21 19.59 -27.46
CA MET A 1 5.92 19.95 -28.11
C MET A 1 4.81 19.65 -27.12
N THR A 2 3.66 20.32 -27.20
CA THR A 2 2.51 20.02 -26.34
C THR A 2 1.31 19.62 -27.17
N ALA A 3 0.58 18.60 -26.72
CA ALA A 3 -0.70 18.20 -27.28
C ALA A 3 -1.61 17.79 -26.13
N GLN A 4 -2.82 18.36 -26.09
CA GLN A 4 -3.82 18.12 -25.03
C GLN A 4 -3.30 18.41 -23.61
N GLY A 5 -2.45 19.44 -23.49
CA GLY A 5 -1.80 19.82 -22.24
C GLY A 5 -0.65 18.90 -21.81
N GLU A 6 -0.41 17.81 -22.54
CA GLU A 6 0.65 16.84 -22.27
C GLU A 6 1.91 17.17 -23.08
N SER A 7 3.07 17.04 -22.45
CA SER A 7 4.36 17.29 -23.10
C SER A 7 4.84 16.07 -23.86
N VAL A 8 5.08 16.24 -25.16
CA VAL A 8 5.78 15.28 -26.01
C VAL A 8 7.20 15.80 -26.23
N GLY A 9 8.17 15.06 -25.69
CA GLY A 9 9.58 15.38 -25.88
C GLY A 9 9.98 15.13 -27.33
N PHE A 10 10.91 15.92 -27.85
CA PHE A 10 11.50 15.66 -29.16
C PHE A 10 12.99 15.94 -29.14
N LEU A 11 13.68 15.33 -30.09
CA LEU A 11 15.10 15.49 -30.33
C LEU A 11 15.32 15.62 -31.83
N VAL A 12 16.13 16.59 -32.23
CA VAL A 12 16.60 16.73 -33.61
C VAL A 12 18.09 16.47 -33.64
N LEU A 13 18.53 15.58 -34.50
CA LEU A 13 19.93 15.21 -34.70
C LEU A 13 20.34 15.51 -36.13
N GLN A 14 21.55 16.02 -36.31
CA GLN A 14 22.20 16.05 -37.62
C GLN A 14 22.89 14.72 -37.85
N GLU A 15 22.62 14.07 -38.98
CA GLU A 15 23.31 12.84 -39.34
C GLU A 15 24.74 13.12 -39.80
N GLN A 16 25.60 12.10 -39.69
CA GLN A 16 26.98 12.16 -40.15
C GLN A 16 27.18 11.20 -41.33
N ASP A 17 27.87 11.68 -42.35
CA ASP A 17 28.36 10.84 -43.43
C ASP A 17 29.66 10.17 -43.00
N ARG A 18 29.78 8.88 -43.29
CA ARG A 18 30.95 8.06 -42.95
C ARG A 18 31.77 7.82 -44.21
N SER A 19 33.02 8.28 -44.22
CA SER A 19 33.99 7.98 -45.27
C SER A 19 35.16 7.18 -44.69
N ASP A 20 35.82 6.36 -45.52
CA ASP A 20 37.07 5.72 -45.12
C ASP A 20 38.10 6.79 -44.77
N HIS A 21 38.70 6.68 -43.58
CA HIS A 21 39.72 7.61 -43.12
C HIS A 21 40.99 7.40 -43.93
N ILE A 22 41.59 8.51 -44.37
CA ILE A 22 42.89 8.49 -45.04
C ILE A 22 43.95 8.89 -44.00
N PRO A 23 44.76 7.94 -43.50
CA PRO A 23 45.75 8.22 -42.48
C PRO A 23 46.76 9.27 -42.95
N THR A 24 47.02 10.26 -42.09
CA THR A 24 48.09 11.22 -42.35
C THR A 24 49.46 10.59 -42.09
N ASP A 25 50.52 11.10 -42.74
CA ASP A 25 51.90 10.62 -42.54
C ASP A 25 52.33 10.68 -41.06
N LYS A 26 51.81 11.68 -40.34
CA LYS A 26 52.03 11.83 -38.89
C LYS A 26 51.38 10.70 -38.10
N GLU A 27 50.12 10.36 -38.39
CA GLU A 27 49.41 9.26 -37.71
C GLU A 27 50.06 7.91 -38.01
N LEU A 28 50.55 7.70 -39.23
CA LEU A 28 51.32 6.50 -39.61
C LEU A 28 52.65 6.43 -38.86
N ALA A 29 53.35 7.55 -38.70
CA ALA A 29 54.60 7.62 -37.93
C ALA A 29 54.35 7.37 -36.43
N ASP A 30 53.30 7.95 -35.87
CA ASP A 30 52.93 7.80 -34.46
C ASP A 30 52.43 6.39 -34.15
N ALA A 31 51.65 5.77 -35.03
CA ALA A 31 51.21 4.38 -34.90
C ALA A 31 52.37 3.37 -34.98
N LYS A 32 53.43 3.67 -35.76
CA LYS A 32 54.67 2.88 -35.76
C LYS A 32 55.46 3.02 -34.46
N LYS A 33 55.40 4.19 -33.83
CA LYS A 33 56.15 4.51 -32.59
C LYS A 33 55.42 4.00 -31.33
N HIS A 34 54.10 3.93 -31.35
CA HIS A 34 53.27 3.63 -30.20
C HIS A 34 52.33 2.45 -30.49
N THR A 35 52.68 1.26 -29.98
CA THR A 35 51.94 0.01 -30.20
C THR A 35 50.47 0.04 -29.71
N TRP A 36 50.14 0.97 -28.81
CA TRP A 36 48.77 1.17 -28.30
C TRP A 36 47.92 2.09 -29.20
N MET A 37 48.54 2.83 -30.12
CA MET A 37 47.86 3.79 -30.97
C MET A 37 47.19 3.08 -32.16
N ARG A 38 45.89 3.30 -32.32
CA ARG A 38 45.12 2.83 -33.47
C ARG A 38 44.60 4.00 -34.26
N ILE A 39 44.87 3.99 -35.56
CA ILE A 39 44.34 4.97 -36.49
C ILE A 39 42.86 4.65 -36.71
N ALA A 40 42.01 5.68 -36.64
CA ALA A 40 40.59 5.51 -36.88
C ALA A 40 40.36 4.98 -38.30
N ARG A 41 39.39 4.09 -38.46
CA ARG A 41 39.05 3.53 -39.78
C ARG A 41 38.23 4.51 -40.62
N PHE A 42 37.49 5.41 -39.98
CA PHE A 42 36.50 6.26 -40.65
C PHE A 42 36.59 7.70 -40.16
N ASP A 43 36.38 8.61 -41.10
CA ASP A 43 36.08 10.02 -40.83
C ASP A 43 34.56 10.21 -40.83
N TYR A 44 34.10 11.11 -39.96
CA TYR A 44 32.68 11.48 -39.85
C TYR A 44 32.52 12.95 -40.15
N THR A 45 31.76 13.28 -41.18
CA THR A 45 31.45 14.66 -41.56
C THR A 45 29.97 14.94 -41.34
N PRO A 46 29.59 16.11 -40.80
CA PRO A 46 28.19 16.48 -40.69
C PRO A 46 27.52 16.50 -42.07
N SER A 47 26.40 15.80 -42.21
CA SER A 47 25.59 15.80 -43.43
C SER A 47 24.51 16.87 -43.35
N ASN A 48 23.86 17.16 -44.48
CA ASN A 48 22.68 18.03 -44.50
C ASN A 48 21.38 17.30 -44.10
N ARG A 49 21.46 16.02 -43.74
CA ARG A 49 20.31 15.22 -43.33
C ARG A 49 20.08 15.37 -41.83
N LEU A 50 18.83 15.62 -41.46
CA LEU A 50 18.36 15.67 -40.10
C LEU A 50 17.54 14.42 -39.78
N ARG A 51 17.44 14.16 -38.49
CA ARG A 51 16.66 13.08 -37.91
C ARG A 51 15.86 13.62 -36.75
N PHE A 52 14.56 13.43 -36.80
CA PHE A 52 13.59 13.89 -35.83
C PHE A 52 13.09 12.69 -35.00
N ILE A 53 13.21 12.77 -33.68
CA ILE A 53 12.83 11.68 -32.77
C ILE A 53 11.83 12.21 -31.76
N LEU A 54 10.65 11.58 -31.68
CA LEU A 54 9.66 11.83 -30.63
C LEU A 54 9.92 10.91 -29.42
N ARG A 55 10.06 11.53 -28.26
CA ARG A 55 10.28 10.87 -26.96
C ARG A 55 9.01 10.92 -26.11
N GLY A 56 8.84 9.87 -25.30
CA GLY A 56 7.71 9.75 -24.38
C GLY A 56 6.47 9.16 -25.04
N GLY A 57 5.66 8.47 -24.22
CA GLY A 57 4.53 7.68 -24.70
C GLY A 57 4.94 6.44 -25.50
N SER A 58 3.96 5.61 -25.84
CA SER A 58 4.16 4.52 -26.82
C SER A 58 3.96 5.07 -28.23
N PRO A 59 4.79 4.67 -29.21
CA PRO A 59 4.54 5.03 -30.60
C PRO A 59 3.23 4.43 -31.07
N HIS A 60 2.43 5.23 -31.78
CA HIS A 60 1.24 4.75 -32.48
C HIS A 60 1.60 4.31 -33.90
N ARG A 61 2.50 5.05 -34.55
CA ARG A 61 3.00 4.74 -35.90
C ARG A 61 4.52 4.67 -35.96
N ALA A 62 5.18 5.70 -35.45
CA ALA A 62 6.64 5.79 -35.44
C ALA A 62 7.12 6.65 -34.27
N SER A 63 8.41 6.55 -33.96
CA SER A 63 9.11 7.43 -33.00
C SER A 63 10.23 8.23 -33.64
N GLU A 64 10.56 7.96 -34.91
CA GLU A 64 11.72 8.51 -35.59
C GLU A 64 11.39 8.71 -37.06
N TRP A 65 11.84 9.85 -37.59
CA TRP A 65 11.77 10.24 -39.00
C TRP A 65 13.14 10.81 -39.36
N ALA A 66 13.59 10.59 -40.59
CA ALA A 66 14.86 11.12 -41.08
C ALA A 66 14.70 11.62 -42.50
N ASP A 67 15.57 12.56 -42.88
CA ASP A 67 15.69 12.98 -44.27
C ASP A 67 16.18 11.81 -45.11
N VAL A 68 15.39 11.44 -46.12
CA VAL A 68 15.79 10.49 -47.15
C VAL A 68 15.59 11.13 -48.52
N ALA A 69 16.34 10.68 -49.52
CA ALA A 69 16.42 11.34 -50.83
C ALA A 69 15.05 11.58 -51.49
N ASP A 70 14.12 10.64 -51.33
CA ASP A 70 12.78 10.70 -51.93
C ASP A 70 11.71 11.26 -50.98
N ARG A 71 12.07 11.56 -49.72
CA ARG A 71 11.14 11.96 -48.68
C ARG A 71 11.84 12.84 -47.63
N PRO A 72 11.95 14.15 -47.86
CA PRO A 72 12.52 15.06 -46.88
C PRO A 72 11.61 15.18 -45.64
N LEU A 73 12.13 15.62 -44.50
CA LEU A 73 11.38 15.73 -43.25
C LEU A 73 10.19 16.68 -43.35
N GLU A 74 10.26 17.70 -44.21
CA GLU A 74 9.20 18.66 -44.50
C GLU A 74 7.92 17.94 -44.97
N ASP A 75 8.07 16.93 -45.82
CA ASP A 75 6.94 16.12 -46.32
C ASP A 75 6.40 15.16 -45.25
N GLN A 76 7.16 14.92 -44.18
CA GLN A 76 6.80 14.04 -43.06
C GLN A 76 6.17 14.82 -41.90
N LEU A 77 6.14 16.15 -41.94
CA LEU A 77 5.65 17.00 -40.85
C LEU A 77 4.20 16.69 -40.45
N ALA A 78 3.33 16.40 -41.42
CA ALA A 78 1.95 16.04 -41.14
C ALA A 78 1.84 14.74 -40.33
N GLU A 79 2.70 13.75 -40.62
CA GLU A 79 2.75 12.49 -39.87
C GLU A 79 3.32 12.69 -38.48
N ILE A 80 4.38 13.49 -38.36
CA ILE A 80 4.99 13.86 -37.07
C ILE A 80 3.95 14.57 -36.19
N ALA A 81 3.23 15.55 -36.74
CA ALA A 81 2.20 16.28 -36.03
C ALA A 81 1.04 15.38 -35.58
N LEU A 82 0.61 14.45 -36.45
CA LEU A 82 -0.43 13.48 -36.11
C LEU A 82 0.02 12.51 -35.01
N GLU A 83 1.26 12.03 -35.05
CA GLU A 83 1.81 11.20 -33.98
C GLU A 83 1.87 11.96 -32.65
N VAL A 84 2.26 13.25 -32.66
CA VAL A 84 2.24 14.10 -31.46
C VAL A 84 0.82 14.20 -30.88
N ASP A 85 -0.21 14.42 -31.71
CA ASP A 85 -1.60 14.47 -31.25
C ASP A 85 -2.07 13.14 -30.65
N LEU A 86 -1.76 12.01 -31.31
CA LEU A 86 -2.11 10.68 -30.81
C LEU A 86 -1.46 10.38 -29.45
N ARG A 87 -0.18 10.72 -29.29
CA ARG A 87 0.52 10.57 -28.01
C ARG A 87 -0.07 11.48 -26.93
N GLY A 88 -0.44 12.71 -27.27
CA GLY A 88 -1.13 13.63 -26.35
C GLY A 88 -2.46 13.05 -25.85
N LYS A 89 -3.31 12.57 -26.77
CA LYS A 89 -4.59 11.92 -26.43
C LYS A 89 -4.39 10.68 -25.56
N ALA A 90 -3.43 9.82 -25.89
CA ALA A 90 -3.14 8.63 -25.10
C ALA A 90 -2.65 8.98 -23.68
N ALA A 91 -1.80 10.01 -23.56
CA ALA A 91 -1.32 10.49 -22.27
C ALA A 91 -2.46 11.09 -21.43
N GLU A 92 -3.35 11.88 -22.03
CA GLU A 92 -4.54 12.42 -21.36
C GLU A 92 -5.47 11.30 -20.87
N HIS A 93 -5.79 10.33 -21.72
CA HIS A 93 -6.62 9.18 -21.36
C HIS A 93 -6.01 8.40 -20.19
N LYS A 94 -4.70 8.16 -20.23
CA LYS A 94 -3.98 7.51 -19.13
C LYS A 94 -4.07 8.33 -17.85
N ARG A 95 -3.85 9.64 -17.89
CA ARG A 95 -3.94 10.52 -16.72
C ARG A 95 -5.33 10.46 -16.09
N LEU A 96 -6.38 10.48 -16.91
CA LEU A 96 -7.77 10.41 -16.46
C LEU A 96 -8.09 9.04 -15.85
N ALA A 97 -7.67 7.96 -16.50
CA ALA A 97 -7.83 6.59 -15.99
C ALA A 97 -7.09 6.39 -14.67
N ASP A 98 -5.84 6.87 -14.57
CA ASP A 98 -5.04 6.81 -13.34
C ASP A 98 -5.70 7.62 -12.21
N GLN A 99 -6.32 8.76 -12.51
CA GLN A 99 -7.08 9.53 -11.53
C GLN A 99 -8.31 8.78 -11.05
N GLN A 100 -9.12 8.23 -11.96
CA GLN A 100 -10.30 7.43 -11.61
C GLN A 100 -9.93 6.18 -10.81
N ALA A 101 -8.83 5.53 -11.15
CA ALA A 101 -8.32 4.37 -10.41
C ALA A 101 -7.90 4.73 -8.99
N ARG A 102 -7.21 5.88 -8.80
CA ARG A 102 -6.85 6.38 -7.46
C ARG A 102 -8.08 6.69 -6.62
N GLU A 103 -9.09 7.35 -7.18
CA GLU A 103 -10.34 7.67 -6.48
C GLU A 103 -11.14 6.40 -6.14
N ALA A 104 -11.21 5.44 -7.06
CA ALA A 104 -11.87 4.16 -6.81
C ALA A 104 -11.17 3.36 -5.71
N GLN A 105 -9.83 3.34 -5.73
CA GLN A 105 -9.03 2.69 -4.68
C GLN A 105 -9.24 3.37 -3.32
N GLN A 106 -9.27 4.70 -3.30
CA GLN A 106 -9.53 5.49 -2.09
C GLN A 106 -10.90 5.15 -1.50
N ARG A 107 -11.96 5.13 -2.32
CA ARG A 107 -13.32 4.76 -1.87
C ARG A 107 -13.40 3.34 -1.30
N ARG A 108 -12.72 2.38 -1.94
CA ARG A 108 -12.66 0.99 -1.45
C ARG A 108 -11.97 0.92 -0.09
N TRP A 109 -10.86 1.64 0.07
CA TRP A 109 -10.14 1.73 1.33
C TRP A 109 -10.98 2.38 2.43
N GLU A 110 -11.68 3.48 2.13
CA GLU A 110 -12.59 4.14 3.09
C GLU A 110 -13.72 3.20 3.54
N THR A 111 -14.31 2.46 2.60
CA THR A 111 -15.35 1.47 2.91
C THR A 111 -14.79 0.38 3.85
N ALA A 112 -13.63 -0.18 3.51
CA ALA A 112 -12.96 -1.17 4.36
C ALA A 112 -12.62 -0.63 5.76
N MET A 113 -12.26 0.66 5.88
CA MET A 113 -12.00 1.29 7.18
C MET A 113 -13.26 1.40 8.04
N GLU A 114 -14.40 1.76 7.46
CA GLU A 114 -15.67 1.81 8.21
C GLU A 114 -16.17 0.42 8.62
N GLU A 115 -16.03 -0.57 7.72
CA GLU A 115 -16.31 -1.97 8.03
C GLU A 115 -15.41 -2.47 9.18
N ALA A 116 -14.12 -2.18 9.13
CA ALA A 116 -13.17 -2.55 10.18
C ALA A 116 -13.50 -1.91 11.53
N ARG A 117 -13.93 -0.64 11.58
CA ARG A 117 -14.36 0.03 12.82
C ARG A 117 -15.62 -0.61 13.41
N THR A 118 -16.55 -0.99 12.54
CA THR A 118 -17.78 -1.69 12.94
C THR A 118 -17.45 -3.08 13.51
N ALA A 119 -16.56 -3.82 12.83
CA ALA A 119 -16.09 -5.12 13.27
C ALA A 119 -15.33 -5.04 14.60
N TYR A 120 -14.45 -4.05 14.77
CA TYR A 120 -13.76 -3.78 16.03
C TYR A 120 -14.74 -3.54 17.18
N THR A 121 -15.73 -2.66 16.96
CA THR A 121 -16.77 -2.37 17.97
C THR A 121 -17.53 -3.63 18.36
N TYR A 122 -17.88 -4.47 17.39
CA TYR A 122 -18.54 -5.74 17.63
C TYR A 122 -17.65 -6.69 18.43
N ALA A 123 -16.42 -6.91 18.00
CA ALA A 123 -15.46 -7.81 18.67
C ALA A 123 -15.19 -7.38 20.11
N TYR A 124 -15.04 -6.08 20.36
CA TYR A 124 -14.86 -5.53 21.71
C TYR A 124 -16.07 -5.82 22.61
N ARG A 125 -17.29 -5.63 22.10
CA ARG A 125 -18.53 -5.91 22.84
C ARG A 125 -18.71 -7.39 23.13
N VAL A 126 -18.40 -8.26 22.15
CA VAL A 126 -18.46 -9.72 22.33
C VAL A 126 -17.49 -10.15 23.43
N LYS A 127 -16.24 -9.70 23.37
CA LYS A 127 -15.24 -10.03 24.40
C LYS A 127 -15.72 -9.64 25.80
N HIS A 128 -16.24 -8.43 25.96
CA HIS A 128 -16.75 -7.97 27.25
C HIS A 128 -18.03 -8.68 27.69
N LEU A 129 -18.88 -9.12 26.76
CA LEU A 129 -20.04 -9.95 27.07
C LEU A 129 -19.59 -11.31 27.63
N GLU A 130 -18.57 -11.93 27.02
CA GLU A 130 -17.97 -13.16 27.52
C GLU A 130 -17.38 -12.97 28.92
N GLU A 131 -16.62 -11.90 29.15
CA GLU A 131 -16.09 -11.55 30.48
C GLU A 131 -17.20 -11.36 31.53
N GLN A 132 -18.31 -10.71 31.16
CA GLN A 132 -19.47 -10.55 32.06
C GLN A 132 -20.15 -11.89 32.36
N ALA A 133 -20.30 -12.76 31.35
CA ALA A 133 -20.88 -14.08 31.52
C ALA A 133 -20.00 -14.96 32.42
N ASP A 134 -18.68 -14.94 32.23
CA ASP A 134 -17.71 -15.66 33.06
C ASP A 134 -17.75 -15.18 34.52
N ALA A 135 -17.79 -13.87 34.75
CA ALA A 135 -17.90 -13.29 36.09
C ALA A 135 -19.21 -13.70 36.78
N TRP A 136 -20.32 -13.72 36.04
CA TRP A 136 -21.61 -14.20 36.54
C TRP A 136 -21.58 -15.69 36.90
N HIS A 137 -21.05 -16.53 36.00
CA HIS A 137 -20.92 -17.97 36.22
C HIS A 137 -20.02 -18.28 37.42
N GLN A 138 -18.91 -17.56 37.58
CA GLN A 138 -18.02 -17.70 38.72
C GLN A 138 -18.73 -17.34 40.03
N THR A 139 -19.48 -16.22 40.03
CA THR A 139 -20.25 -15.79 41.21
C THR A 139 -21.27 -16.85 41.59
N LYS A 140 -22.06 -17.34 40.63
CA LYS A 140 -23.05 -18.41 40.84
C LYS A 140 -22.41 -19.67 41.42
N ARG A 141 -21.31 -20.15 40.84
CA ARG A 141 -20.58 -21.35 41.30
C ARG A 141 -20.07 -21.19 42.73
N LEU A 142 -19.57 -20.01 43.09
CA LEU A 142 -19.11 -19.72 44.45
C LEU A 142 -20.28 -19.63 45.44
N THR A 143 -21.40 -19.04 45.05
CA THR A 143 -22.62 -19.00 45.89
C THR A 143 -23.16 -20.40 46.17
N GLU A 144 -23.18 -21.29 45.17
CA GLU A 144 -23.58 -22.69 45.34
C GLU A 144 -22.64 -23.43 46.30
N TYR A 145 -21.33 -23.25 46.15
CA TYR A 145 -20.33 -23.85 47.04
C TYR A 145 -20.46 -23.36 48.49
N VAL A 146 -20.56 -22.03 48.70
CA VAL A 146 -20.70 -21.44 50.05
C VAL A 146 -22.01 -21.88 50.70
N THR A 147 -23.10 -22.00 49.94
CA THR A 147 -24.37 -22.56 50.46
C THR A 147 -24.19 -24.00 50.93
N ALA A 148 -23.53 -24.86 50.14
CA ALA A 148 -23.28 -26.24 50.53
C ALA A 148 -22.39 -26.36 51.79
N VAL A 149 -21.37 -25.50 51.92
CA VAL A 149 -20.53 -25.45 53.14
C VAL A 149 -21.34 -24.98 54.35
N ARG A 150 -22.25 -24.01 54.17
CA ARG A 150 -23.15 -23.54 55.22
C ARG A 150 -24.07 -24.66 55.70
N ASP A 151 -24.67 -25.40 54.78
CA ASP A 151 -25.52 -26.56 55.10
C ASP A 151 -24.71 -27.62 55.88
N HIS A 152 -23.47 -27.90 55.47
CA HIS A 152 -22.59 -28.80 56.19
C HIS A 152 -22.28 -28.30 57.62
N ALA A 153 -21.97 -27.02 57.79
CA ALA A 153 -21.71 -26.42 59.11
C ALA A 153 -22.90 -26.58 60.07
N THR A 154 -24.14 -26.46 59.57
CA THR A 154 -25.34 -26.66 60.39
C THR A 154 -25.54 -28.10 60.86
N SER A 155 -25.00 -29.08 60.12
CA SER A 155 -25.04 -30.49 60.48
C SER A 155 -24.00 -30.89 61.54
N LEU A 156 -22.99 -30.05 61.78
CA LEU A 156 -21.92 -30.32 62.74
C LEU A 156 -22.33 -29.94 64.18
N PRO A 157 -21.94 -30.77 65.17
CA PRO A 157 -22.13 -30.40 66.57
C PRO A 157 -21.30 -29.15 66.93
N PRO A 158 -21.70 -28.38 67.97
CA PRO A 158 -20.89 -27.29 68.46
C PRO A 158 -19.49 -27.77 68.86
N GLY A 159 -18.46 -27.14 68.31
CA GLY A 159 -17.07 -27.55 68.49
C GLY A 159 -16.11 -26.67 67.69
N GLN A 160 -14.81 -26.90 67.85
CA GLN A 160 -13.77 -26.10 67.20
C GLN A 160 -13.91 -26.10 65.66
N GLU A 161 -14.16 -27.26 65.06
CA GLU A 161 -14.35 -27.42 63.61
C GLU A 161 -15.48 -26.55 63.07
N ARG A 162 -16.63 -26.51 63.77
CA ARG A 162 -17.76 -25.65 63.39
C ARG A 162 -17.41 -24.17 63.47
N THR A 163 -16.71 -23.75 64.53
CA THR A 163 -16.26 -22.35 64.70
C THR A 163 -15.31 -21.91 63.58
N GLU A 164 -14.38 -22.78 63.16
CA GLU A 164 -13.44 -22.51 62.06
C GLU A 164 -14.18 -22.35 60.72
N ILE A 165 -15.17 -23.20 60.44
CA ILE A 165 -16.02 -23.10 59.25
C ILE A 165 -16.86 -21.82 59.27
N GLU A 166 -17.47 -21.46 60.42
CA GLU A 166 -18.26 -20.24 60.56
C GLU A 166 -17.41 -18.97 60.34
N ALA A 167 -16.16 -18.95 60.82
CA ALA A 167 -15.23 -17.85 60.57
C ALA A 167 -14.84 -17.74 59.08
N TRP A 168 -14.62 -18.88 58.41
CA TRP A 168 -14.38 -18.91 56.97
C TRP A 168 -15.60 -18.44 56.17
N LEU A 169 -16.81 -18.84 56.57
CA LEU A 169 -18.06 -18.41 55.94
C LEU A 169 -18.23 -16.88 56.00
N ALA A 170 -17.94 -16.26 57.14
CA ALA A 170 -18.00 -14.79 57.30
C ALA A 170 -17.07 -14.04 56.33
N PHE A 171 -15.85 -14.55 56.11
CA PHE A 171 -14.95 -14.02 55.09
C PHE A 171 -15.52 -14.18 53.67
N THR A 172 -16.07 -15.37 53.35
CA THR A 172 -16.61 -15.62 52.01
C THR A 172 -17.86 -14.82 51.69
N ASP A 173 -18.70 -14.52 52.67
CA ASP A 173 -19.90 -13.69 52.48
C ASP A 173 -19.52 -12.26 52.06
N ALA A 174 -18.50 -11.66 52.68
CA ALA A 174 -17.97 -10.36 52.27
C ALA A 174 -17.42 -10.38 50.83
N ARG A 175 -16.73 -11.48 50.45
CA ARG A 175 -16.22 -11.65 49.09
C ARG A 175 -17.33 -11.84 48.05
N LEU A 176 -18.34 -12.65 48.37
CA LEU A 176 -19.49 -12.91 47.51
C LEU A 176 -20.33 -11.66 47.29
N GLN A 177 -20.50 -10.82 48.31
CA GLN A 177 -21.20 -9.55 48.18
C GLN A 177 -20.54 -8.66 47.12
N HIS A 178 -19.22 -8.48 47.18
CA HIS A 178 -18.47 -7.69 46.20
C HIS A 178 -18.57 -8.27 44.76
N LEU A 179 -18.53 -9.60 44.62
CA LEU A 179 -18.67 -10.25 43.30
C LEU A 179 -20.09 -10.09 42.75
N THR A 180 -21.11 -10.22 43.61
CA THR A 180 -22.52 -10.08 43.24
C THR A 180 -22.84 -8.66 42.80
N GLU A 181 -22.35 -7.65 43.53
CA GLU A 181 -22.49 -6.24 43.13
C GLU A 181 -21.85 -5.97 41.77
N SER A 182 -20.68 -6.56 41.50
CA SER A 182 -20.01 -6.43 40.20
C SER A 182 -20.77 -7.14 39.07
N ALA A 183 -21.45 -8.26 39.35
CA ALA A 183 -22.17 -9.04 38.34
C ALA A 183 -23.61 -8.55 38.10
N ALA A 184 -24.23 -7.84 39.06
CA ALA A 184 -25.64 -7.46 39.02
C ALA A 184 -25.98 -6.36 37.98
N ALA A 185 -24.99 -5.63 37.49
CA ALA A 185 -25.20 -4.53 36.54
C ALA A 185 -24.42 -4.75 35.24
N PRO A 186 -24.94 -5.56 34.29
CA PRO A 186 -24.33 -5.68 32.98
C PRO A 186 -24.33 -4.30 32.30
N LYS A 187 -23.15 -3.85 31.89
CA LYS A 187 -22.98 -2.57 31.19
C LYS A 187 -22.64 -2.87 29.74
N LEU A 188 -23.32 -2.19 28.81
CA LEU A 188 -22.88 -2.17 27.42
C LEU A 188 -21.57 -1.37 27.35
N PRO A 189 -20.44 -2.00 27.00
CA PRO A 189 -19.17 -1.30 26.99
C PRO A 189 -19.10 -0.42 25.73
N THR A 190 -18.63 0.81 25.91
CA THR A 190 -18.33 1.72 24.81
C THR A 190 -16.86 1.54 24.46
N PRO A 191 -16.53 1.01 23.26
CA PRO A 191 -15.14 0.84 22.86
C PRO A 191 -14.41 2.18 22.82
N PRO A 192 -13.12 2.23 23.20
CA PRO A 192 -12.29 3.39 22.94
C PRO A 192 -12.14 3.60 21.42
N LYS A 193 -11.71 4.79 21.02
CA LYS A 193 -11.38 5.06 19.62
C LYS A 193 -10.26 4.10 19.19
N PRO A 194 -10.45 3.26 18.16
CA PRO A 194 -9.43 2.28 17.76
C PRO A 194 -8.19 2.98 17.20
N SER A 195 -7.02 2.45 17.55
CA SER A 195 -5.76 2.78 16.90
C SER A 195 -5.65 2.09 15.53
N ALA A 196 -4.62 2.45 14.75
CA ALA A 196 -4.33 1.77 13.50
C ALA A 196 -4.04 0.27 13.70
N ASP A 197 -3.37 -0.09 14.79
CA ASP A 197 -3.02 -1.48 15.12
C ASP A 197 -4.25 -2.30 15.51
N ASP A 198 -5.20 -1.69 16.21
CA ASP A 198 -6.46 -2.35 16.58
C ASP A 198 -7.32 -2.73 15.38
N LEU A 199 -7.20 -1.97 14.28
CA LEU A 199 -7.97 -2.22 13.04
C LEU A 199 -7.30 -3.26 12.12
N LYS A 200 -5.98 -3.49 12.25
CA LYS A 200 -5.25 -4.42 11.36
C LYS A 200 -5.90 -5.80 11.22
N PRO A 201 -6.41 -6.46 12.28
CA PRO A 201 -7.04 -7.77 12.15
C PRO A 201 -8.30 -7.77 11.27
N PHE A 202 -8.95 -6.62 11.11
CA PHE A 202 -10.22 -6.48 10.40
C PHE A 202 -10.07 -5.91 8.99
N LEU A 203 -8.86 -5.46 8.61
CA LEU A 203 -8.59 -4.80 7.33
C LEU A 203 -8.14 -5.76 6.20
N GLY A 204 -7.90 -7.03 6.52
CA GLY A 204 -7.46 -8.03 5.54
C GLY A 204 -6.16 -7.62 4.84
N HIS A 205 -6.22 -7.31 3.55
CA HIS A 205 -5.06 -6.88 2.74
C HIS A 205 -4.84 -5.36 2.73
N TRP A 206 -5.73 -4.58 3.34
CA TRP A 206 -5.63 -3.12 3.37
C TRP A 206 -4.70 -2.64 4.47
N SER A 207 -3.91 -1.61 4.17
CA SER A 207 -3.14 -0.88 5.19
C SER A 207 -4.03 0.08 5.98
N PRO A 208 -3.89 0.20 7.30
CA PRO A 208 -4.62 1.21 8.08
C PRO A 208 -4.14 2.64 7.80
N TYR A 209 -3.01 2.82 7.11
CA TYR A 209 -2.41 4.13 6.82
C TYR A 209 -2.72 4.66 5.42
N GLY A 210 -3.41 3.89 4.58
CA GLY A 210 -3.86 4.37 3.28
C GLY A 210 -4.19 3.28 2.26
N PRO A 211 -4.61 3.67 1.05
CA PRO A 211 -5.13 2.78 0.00
C PRO A 211 -4.09 1.88 -0.67
N ARG A 212 -2.92 1.68 -0.05
CA ARG A 212 -1.90 0.74 -0.52
C ARG A 212 -2.17 -0.63 0.10
N ALA A 213 -2.35 -1.65 -0.74
CA ALA A 213 -2.28 -3.03 -0.30
C ALA A 213 -0.82 -3.37 0.03
N TYR A 214 -0.62 -4.20 1.06
CA TYR A 214 0.66 -4.88 1.27
C TYR A 214 0.81 -6.05 0.28
#